data_AF-A0A227J787-F1
#
_entry.id   AF-A0A227J787-F1
#
_cell.length_a   1.000
_cell.length_b   1.000
_cell.length_c   1.000
_cell.angle_alpha   90.00
_cell.angle_beta   90.00
_cell.angle_gamma   90.00
#
_symmetry.space_group_name_H-M   'P 1'
#
loop_
_entity.id
_entity.type
_entity.pdbx_description
1 polymer ?
#
loop_
_entity_poly.entity_id
_entity_poly.type
_entity_poly.pdbx_seq_one_letter_code
_entity_poly.pdbx_strand_id
1 'polypeptide(L)'
;AVNVDPELQERALEIQFELARRFNLPVILHSRKAHNRLIQMVKAAKLPRGGVLHAFAGSYQQGMEWVRLGFFIGVGGTITYPRAHKTRDAIQRLPLENLVIETDAPDMPILGYQGELN
;
A
#
# COMPACT_ATOMS: atom_id res chain seq x y z
N ALA A 1 5.76 3.85 -16.62
CA ALA A 1 5.84 2.61 -15.81
C ALA A 1 6.97 1.80 -16.41
N VAL A 2 7.88 1.29 -15.58
CA VAL A 2 8.97 0.43 -16.09
C VAL A 2 8.34 -0.87 -16.56
N ASN A 3 8.65 -1.31 -17.78
CA ASN A 3 8.14 -2.56 -18.32
C ASN A 3 9.00 -3.71 -17.76
N VAL A 4 8.58 -4.27 -16.64
CA VAL A 4 9.24 -5.40 -15.98
C VAL A 4 8.27 -6.58 -15.98
N ASP A 5 8.77 -7.76 -16.32
CA ASP A 5 8.02 -9.01 -16.27
C ASP A 5 7.33 -9.18 -14.89
N PRO A 6 6.01 -9.39 -14.83
CA PRO A 6 5.31 -9.68 -13.58
C PRO A 6 5.95 -10.81 -12.77
N GLU A 7 6.43 -11.88 -13.41
CA GLU A 7 7.08 -12.98 -12.69
C GLU A 7 8.35 -12.54 -11.98
N LEU A 8 9.11 -11.61 -12.58
CA LEU A 8 10.30 -11.06 -11.96
C LEU A 8 9.96 -10.17 -10.77
N GLN A 9 8.89 -9.38 -10.86
CA GLN A 9 8.40 -8.57 -9.73
C GLN A 9 7.97 -9.45 -8.56
N GLU A 10 7.26 -10.54 -8.84
CA GLU A 10 6.79 -11.47 -7.82
C GLU A 10 7.93 -12.23 -7.16
N ARG A 11 8.87 -12.78 -7.94
CA ARG A 11 10.06 -13.47 -7.40
C ARG A 11 10.92 -12.54 -6.54
N ALA A 12 11.12 -11.30 -6.96
CA ALA A 12 11.87 -10.32 -6.16
C ALA A 12 11.16 -10.01 -4.83
N LEU A 13 9.83 -9.96 -4.82
CA LEU A 13 9.03 -9.74 -3.62
C LEU A 13 9.07 -10.95 -2.67
N GLU A 14 8.99 -12.18 -3.20
CA GLU A 14 9.07 -13.41 -2.39
C GLU A 14 10.39 -13.50 -1.62
N ILE A 15 11.52 -13.17 -2.27
CA ILE A 15 12.83 -13.12 -1.61
C ILE A 15 12.82 -12.08 -0.48
N GLN A 16 12.20 -10.92 -0.69
CA GLN A 16 12.08 -9.90 0.36
C GLN A 16 11.19 -10.35 1.52
N PHE A 17 10.14 -11.13 1.26
CA PHE A 17 9.33 -11.75 2.30
C PHE A 17 10.08 -12.80 3.12
N GLU A 18 10.98 -13.56 2.50
CA GLU A 18 11.90 -14.45 3.22
C GLU A 18 12.82 -13.66 4.16
N LEU A 19 13.39 -12.55 3.69
CA LEU A 19 14.21 -11.67 4.52
C LEU A 19 13.41 -11.07 5.68
N ALA A 20 12.21 -10.54 5.41
CA ALA A 20 11.34 -9.97 6.43
C ALA A 20 10.99 -10.99 7.53
N ARG A 21 10.73 -12.25 7.15
CA ARG A 21 10.53 -13.34 8.11
C ARG A 21 11.79 -13.66 8.90
N ARG A 22 12.92 -13.83 8.20
CA ARG A 22 14.22 -14.18 8.79
C ARG A 22 14.66 -13.16 9.84
N PHE A 23 14.44 -11.88 9.56
CA PHE A 23 14.86 -10.78 10.44
C PHE A 23 13.72 -10.24 11.33
N ASN A 24 12.53 -10.85 11.28
CA ASN A 24 11.36 -10.44 12.05
C ASN A 24 11.04 -8.93 11.90
N LEU A 25 11.06 -8.43 10.66
CA LEU A 25 10.80 -7.04 10.32
C LEU A 25 9.44 -6.88 9.62
N PRO A 26 8.74 -5.75 9.82
CA PRO A 26 7.60 -5.38 8.99
C PRO A 26 8.05 -5.03 7.57
N VAL A 27 7.12 -5.05 6.62
CA VAL A 27 7.37 -4.63 5.23
C VAL A 27 6.64 -3.32 4.90
N ILE A 28 7.21 -2.52 4.00
CA ILE A 28 6.50 -1.43 3.34
C ILE A 28 6.19 -1.90 1.92
N LEU A 29 4.91 -1.99 1.59
CA LEU A 29 4.44 -2.52 0.31
C LEU A 29 3.94 -1.41 -0.60
N HIS A 30 4.37 -1.47 -1.85
CA HIS A 30 3.82 -0.68 -2.93
C HIS A 30 2.84 -1.52 -3.75
N SER A 31 1.68 -0.94 -4.10
CA SER A 31 0.68 -1.59 -4.96
C SER A 31 0.06 -0.61 -5.92
N ARG A 32 0.24 -0.88 -7.22
CA ARG A 32 -0.42 -0.14 -8.29
C ARG A 32 -1.09 -1.11 -9.26
N LYS A 33 -2.42 -1.09 -9.32
CA LYS A 33 -3.25 -2.00 -10.14
C LYS A 33 -3.03 -3.50 -9.85
N ALA A 34 -2.44 -3.85 -8.70
CA ALA A 34 -2.04 -5.22 -8.37
C ALA A 34 -2.54 -5.70 -6.98
N HIS A 35 -3.46 -4.97 -6.33
CA HIS A 35 -3.94 -5.25 -4.96
C HIS A 35 -4.31 -6.72 -4.74
N ASN A 36 -5.12 -7.30 -5.62
CA ASN A 36 -5.60 -8.67 -5.43
C ASN A 36 -4.46 -9.70 -5.49
N ARG A 37 -3.51 -9.52 -6.43
CA ARG A 37 -2.36 -10.42 -6.56
C ARG A 37 -1.44 -10.27 -5.35
N LEU A 38 -1.17 -9.04 -4.94
CA LEU A 38 -0.33 -8.76 -3.79
C LEU A 38 -0.93 -9.33 -2.48
N ILE A 39 -2.24 -9.22 -2.29
CA ILE A 39 -2.96 -9.84 -1.16
C ILE A 39 -2.77 -11.36 -1.14
N GLN A 40 -2.84 -12.04 -2.29
CA GLN A 40 -2.60 -13.48 -2.38
C GLN A 40 -1.17 -13.84 -1.94
N MET A 41 -0.17 -13.08 -2.41
CA MET A 41 1.23 -13.31 -2.04
C MET A 41 1.47 -13.07 -0.55
N VAL A 42 0.91 -12.00 0.02
CA VAL A 42 1.03 -11.68 1.45
C VAL A 42 0.39 -12.77 2.32
N LYS A 43 -0.78 -13.28 1.93
CA LYS A 43 -1.44 -14.42 2.60
C LYS A 43 -0.54 -15.67 2.59
N ALA A 44 0.10 -15.98 1.46
CA ALA A 44 1.01 -17.11 1.34
C ALA A 44 2.29 -16.92 2.17
N ALA A 45 2.81 -15.69 2.23
CA ALA A 45 4.05 -15.35 2.91
C ALA A 45 3.96 -15.48 4.45
N LYS A 46 2.77 -15.29 5.04
CA LYS A 46 2.54 -15.35 6.50
C LYS A 46 3.53 -14.48 7.29
N LEU A 47 3.60 -13.19 6.93
CA LEU A 47 4.53 -12.24 7.53
C LEU A 47 4.20 -12.01 9.02
N PRO A 48 5.13 -12.22 9.96
CA PRO A 48 4.84 -12.18 11.40
C PRO A 48 4.58 -10.77 11.94
N ARG A 49 5.05 -9.73 11.24
CA ARG A 49 4.98 -8.33 11.67
C ARG A 49 4.02 -7.48 10.84
N GLY A 50 3.34 -8.07 9.85
CA GLY A 50 2.53 -7.31 8.89
C GLY A 50 3.37 -6.22 8.21
N GLY A 51 2.79 -5.02 8.10
CA GLY A 51 3.48 -3.91 7.46
C GLY A 51 2.59 -2.71 7.20
N VAL A 52 3.05 -1.85 6.28
CA VAL A 52 2.27 -0.73 5.74
C VAL A 52 2.04 -0.98 4.26
N LEU A 53 0.80 -0.88 3.81
CA LEU A 53 0.52 -0.66 2.39
C LEU A 53 0.60 0.83 2.11
N HIS A 54 1.74 1.25 1.57
CA HIS A 54 1.99 2.64 1.26
C HIS A 54 1.17 3.10 0.03
N ALA A 55 0.90 4.39 -0.03
CA ALA A 55 0.16 5.12 -1.05
C ALA A 55 -1.17 4.45 -1.41
N PHE A 56 -1.98 4.13 -0.41
CA PHE A 56 -3.20 3.38 -0.65
C PHE A 56 -4.17 4.13 -1.57
N ALA A 57 -4.51 3.48 -2.68
CA ALA A 57 -5.59 3.87 -3.56
C ALA A 57 -6.46 2.64 -3.90
N GLY A 58 -7.55 2.46 -3.17
CA GLY A 58 -8.48 1.33 -3.33
C GLY A 58 -9.87 1.59 -2.75
N SER A 59 -10.73 0.56 -2.73
CA SER A 59 -12.02 0.61 -2.01
C SER A 59 -11.87 0.27 -0.53
N TYR A 60 -12.90 0.57 0.25
CA TYR A 60 -13.04 0.09 1.62
C TYR A 60 -12.83 -1.42 1.75
N GLN A 61 -13.39 -2.23 0.85
CA GLN A 61 -13.20 -3.70 0.90
C GLN A 61 -11.73 -4.09 0.77
N GLN A 62 -11.01 -3.48 -0.18
CA GLN A 62 -9.57 -3.72 -0.35
C GLN A 62 -8.81 -3.29 0.90
N GLY A 63 -9.08 -2.10 1.44
CA GLY A 63 -8.47 -1.62 2.68
C GLY A 63 -8.70 -2.56 3.87
N MET A 64 -9.93 -3.05 4.05
CA MET A 64 -10.25 -3.99 5.12
C MET A 64 -9.59 -5.36 4.96
N GLU A 65 -9.32 -5.81 3.74
CA GLU A 65 -8.52 -7.03 3.53
C GLU A 65 -7.11 -6.85 4.04
N TRP A 66 -6.49 -5.69 3.79
CA TRP A 66 -5.17 -5.34 4.33
C TRP A 66 -5.16 -5.26 5.85
N VAL A 67 -6.14 -4.58 6.45
CA VAL A 67 -6.30 -4.49 7.91
C VAL A 67 -6.40 -5.89 8.54
N ARG A 68 -7.20 -6.79 7.96
CA ARG A 68 -7.33 -8.18 8.45
C ARG A 68 -6.05 -8.99 8.33
N LEU A 69 -5.14 -8.62 7.42
CA LEU A 69 -3.81 -9.22 7.28
C LEU A 69 -2.77 -8.60 8.22
N GLY A 70 -3.19 -7.68 9.11
CA GLY A 70 -2.30 -7.01 10.06
C GLY A 70 -1.50 -5.86 9.44
N PHE A 71 -1.97 -5.29 8.33
CA PHE A 71 -1.34 -4.14 7.69
C PHE A 71 -2.01 -2.83 8.08
N PHE A 72 -1.19 -1.80 8.19
CA PHE A 72 -1.61 -0.41 8.22
C PHE A 72 -1.77 0.12 6.79
N ILE A 73 -2.58 1.17 6.65
CA ILE A 73 -2.90 1.83 5.39
C ILE A 73 -2.21 3.20 5.35
N GLY A 74 -1.31 3.37 4.39
CA GLY A 74 -0.65 4.65 4.11
C GLY A 74 -1.61 5.65 3.48
N VAL A 75 -1.78 6.79 4.14
CA VAL A 75 -2.64 7.90 3.73
C VAL A 75 -1.77 9.07 3.31
N GLY A 76 -1.57 9.19 2.01
CA GLY A 76 -0.84 10.31 1.40
C GLY A 76 -1.73 11.31 0.65
N GLY A 77 -1.10 12.08 -0.24
CA GLY A 77 -1.74 13.18 -0.97
C GLY A 77 -2.97 12.80 -1.79
N THR A 78 -3.15 11.51 -2.14
CA THR A 78 -4.32 11.00 -2.88
C THR A 78 -5.65 11.47 -2.29
N ILE A 79 -5.78 11.52 -0.96
CA ILE A 79 -7.04 11.91 -0.31
C ILE A 79 -7.41 13.39 -0.55
N THR A 80 -6.45 14.24 -0.93
CA THR A 80 -6.69 15.66 -1.20
C THR A 80 -7.43 15.89 -2.53
N TYR A 81 -7.41 14.91 -3.44
CA TYR A 81 -8.04 15.02 -4.76
C TYR A 81 -9.54 14.69 -4.72
N PRO A 82 -10.45 15.60 -5.12
CA PRO A 82 -11.89 15.35 -5.08
C PRO A 82 -12.29 14.13 -5.91
N ARG A 83 -11.67 13.96 -7.08
CA ARG A 83 -11.88 12.81 -7.98
C ARG A 83 -11.56 11.44 -7.38
N ALA A 84 -10.78 11.39 -6.30
CA ALA A 84 -10.42 10.15 -5.60
C ALA A 84 -11.54 9.67 -4.66
N HIS A 85 -12.80 9.79 -5.08
CA HIS A 85 -13.99 9.50 -4.26
C HIS A 85 -13.93 8.13 -3.57
N LYS A 86 -13.53 7.09 -4.32
CA LYS A 86 -13.42 5.71 -3.81
C LYS A 86 -12.41 5.57 -2.66
N THR A 87 -11.26 6.23 -2.78
CA THR A 87 -10.20 6.19 -1.76
C THR A 87 -10.59 7.06 -0.58
N ARG A 88 -11.18 8.23 -0.81
CA ARG A 88 -11.69 9.11 0.25
C ARG A 88 -12.76 8.40 1.10
N ASP A 89 -13.74 7.73 0.47
CA ASP A 89 -14.74 6.92 1.18
C ASP A 89 -14.10 5.78 1.98
N ALA A 90 -13.11 5.09 1.39
CA ALA A 90 -12.40 4.03 2.08
C ALA A 90 -11.71 4.54 3.36
N ILE A 91 -10.94 5.62 3.26
CA ILE A 91 -10.20 6.20 4.40
C ILE A 91 -11.14 6.70 5.50
N GLN A 92 -12.32 7.24 5.15
CA GLN A 92 -13.32 7.66 6.14
C GLN A 92 -13.91 6.51 6.96
N ARG A 93 -13.89 5.28 6.44
CA ARG A 93 -14.56 4.11 7.01
C ARG A 93 -13.62 3.12 7.68
N LEU A 94 -12.33 3.15 7.32
CA LEU A 94 -11.31 2.28 7.90
C LEU A 94 -11.07 2.63 9.38
N PRO A 95 -10.71 1.65 10.23
CA PRO A 95 -10.38 1.91 11.62
C PRO A 95 -9.20 2.89 11.73
N LEU A 96 -9.34 3.91 12.57
CA LEU A 96 -8.35 4.98 12.69
C LEU A 96 -6.99 4.44 13.17
N GLU A 97 -7.01 3.44 14.04
CA GLU A 97 -5.82 2.75 14.56
C GLU A 97 -5.01 2.01 13.50
N ASN A 98 -5.56 1.81 12.29
CA ASN A 98 -4.87 1.18 11.16
C ASN A 98 -4.42 2.17 10.10
N LEU A 99 -4.55 3.48 10.32
CA LEU A 99 -4.11 4.51 9.38
C LEU A 99 -2.77 5.09 9.80
N VAL A 100 -1.89 5.31 8.83
CA VAL A 100 -0.64 6.06 9.00
C VAL A 100 -0.54 7.17 7.95
N ILE A 101 0.09 8.28 8.29
CA ILE A 101 0.27 9.44 7.39
C ILE A 101 1.61 9.31 6.66
N GLU A 102 1.63 9.67 5.38
CA GLU A 102 2.84 9.75 4.57
C GLU A 102 2.72 10.89 3.55
N THR A 103 3.85 11.29 2.95
CA THR A 103 3.85 12.22 1.81
C THR A 103 4.15 11.50 0.50
N ASP A 104 5.01 10.47 0.55
CA ASP A 104 5.70 9.90 -0.62
C ASP A 104 6.58 10.92 -1.35
N ALA A 105 7.05 11.95 -0.64
CA ALA A 105 7.92 12.96 -1.23
C ALA A 105 9.21 12.34 -1.80
N PRO A 106 9.68 12.79 -2.98
CA PRO A 106 9.23 13.98 -3.71
C PRO A 106 8.01 13.76 -4.62
N ASP A 107 7.47 12.55 -4.64
CA ASP A 107 6.34 12.16 -5.48
C ASP A 107 4.98 12.49 -4.80
N MET A 108 3.90 12.24 -5.54
CA MET A 108 2.51 12.38 -5.07
C MET A 108 2.13 13.74 -4.45
N PRO A 109 2.38 14.88 -5.14
CA PRO A 109 1.99 16.19 -4.65
C PRO A 109 0.49 16.26 -4.32
N ILE A 110 0.14 17.05 -3.31
CA ILE A 110 -1.26 17.28 -2.94
C ILE A 110 -1.99 18.11 -4.01
N LEU A 111 -3.32 18.14 -3.94
CA LEU A 111 -4.16 18.97 -4.81
C LEU A 111 -3.70 20.43 -4.75
N GLY A 112 -3.42 21.01 -5.92
CA GLY A 112 -2.96 22.39 -6.08
C GLY A 112 -1.49 22.51 -6.46
N TYR A 113 -0.70 21.45 -6.27
CA TYR A 113 0.76 21.43 -6.48
C TYR A 113 1.17 20.39 -7.55
N GLN A 114 0.26 20.01 -8.45
CA GLN A 114 0.54 19.02 -9.48
C GLN A 114 1.64 19.49 -10.43
N GLY A 115 2.68 18.67 -10.59
CA GLY A 115 3.85 19.00 -11.42
C GLY A 115 5.00 19.60 -10.62
N GLU A 116 4.78 19.90 -9.34
CA GLU A 116 5.83 20.28 -8.39
C GLU A 116 6.28 19.06 -7.58
N LEU A 117 7.45 19.18 -6.94
CA LEU A 117 7.90 18.20 -5.95
C LEU A 117 7.02 18.37 -4.71
N ASN A 118 6.62 17.25 -4.11
CA ASN A 118 5.91 17.22 -2.83
C ASN A 118 6.86 17.48 -1.66
#